data_AF-A0A7X2Z1J5-F1
#
_entry.id   AF-A0A7X2Z1J5-F1
#
_cell.length_a   1.000
_cell.length_b   1.000
_cell.length_c   1.000
_cell.angle_alpha   90.00
_cell.angle_beta   90.00
_cell.angle_gamma   90.00
#
_symmetry.space_group_name_H-M   'P 1'
#
loop_
_entity.id
_entity.type
_entity.pdbx_description
1 polymer ?
#
loop_
_entity_poly.entity_id
_entity_poly.type
_entity_poly.pdbx_seq_one_letter_code
_entity_poly.pdbx_strand_id
1 'polypeptide(L)'
;MAKSTIKIKGILSRPIFRNASFSGQIIFDKYEFTKTYDLIDIVFYKHINPHMGAMVYTTVKNGEPILELFGTVYISGDFDKVAFSLSEKHGVEPNTKISAPAENYDDALSISKIFTVDDNKSN
;
A
#
# COMPACT_ATOMS: atom_id res chain seq x y z
N MET A 1 7.28 19.14 -6.13
CA MET A 1 6.61 17.81 -6.05
C MET A 1 5.17 18.00 -5.62
N ALA A 2 4.24 17.26 -6.23
CA ALA A 2 2.84 17.36 -5.84
C ALA A 2 2.62 16.65 -4.51
N LYS A 3 2.30 17.40 -3.46
CA LYS A 3 1.88 16.84 -2.17
C LYS A 3 0.59 16.03 -2.38
N SER A 4 0.54 14.82 -1.86
CA SER A 4 -0.65 13.97 -1.89
C SER A 4 -0.97 13.60 -0.45
N THR A 5 -2.23 13.77 -0.05
CA THR A 5 -2.68 13.35 1.27
C THR A 5 -3.20 11.93 1.16
N ILE A 6 -2.78 11.10 2.11
CA ILE A 6 -3.25 9.72 2.27
C ILE A 6 -3.86 9.63 3.66
N LYS A 7 -5.07 9.05 3.75
CA LYS A 7 -5.74 8.79 5.03
C LYS A 7 -5.81 7.29 5.23
N ILE A 8 -5.35 6.82 6.38
CA ILE A 8 -5.36 5.40 6.75
C ILE A 8 -6.15 5.28 8.04
N LYS A 9 -7.18 4.45 8.03
CA LYS A 9 -8.01 4.19 9.21
C LYS A 9 -8.39 2.73 9.25
N GLY A 10 -8.06 2.04 10.33
CA GLY A 10 -8.37 0.63 10.46
C GLY A 10 -7.67 0.00 11.66
N ILE A 11 -7.61 -1.33 11.63
CA ILE A 11 -6.98 -2.16 12.65
C ILE A 11 -5.91 -3.01 11.98
N LEU A 12 -4.68 -2.89 12.47
CA LEU A 12 -3.57 -3.78 12.12
C LEU A 12 -3.50 -4.92 13.15
N SER A 13 -3.83 -6.14 12.73
CA SER A 13 -3.71 -7.34 13.53
C SER A 13 -2.33 -7.97 13.34
N ARG A 14 -1.63 -8.26 14.46
CA ARG A 14 -0.28 -8.87 14.47
C ARG A 14 -0.22 -10.14 15.31
N PRO A 15 -0.87 -11.22 14.86
CA PRO A 15 -0.75 -12.51 15.52
C PRO A 15 0.68 -13.06 15.44
N ILE A 16 1.12 -13.73 16.50
CA ILE A 16 2.47 -14.31 16.61
C ILE A 16 2.73 -15.33 15.48
N PHE A 17 1.76 -16.22 15.23
CA PHE A 17 1.91 -17.36 14.31
C PHE A 17 1.22 -17.21 12.94
N ARG A 18 0.61 -16.07 12.65
CA ARG A 18 -0.04 -15.82 11.34
C ARG A 18 0.54 -14.57 10.68
N ASN A 19 0.21 -14.34 9.41
CA ASN A 19 0.55 -13.10 8.73
C ASN A 19 -0.16 -11.92 9.41
N ALA A 20 0.49 -10.76 9.40
CA ALA A 20 -0.19 -9.54 9.84
C ALA A 20 -1.26 -9.17 8.81
N SER A 21 -2.36 -8.60 9.26
CA SER A 21 -3.44 -8.14 8.36
C SER A 21 -3.96 -6.78 8.78
N PHE A 22 -4.29 -5.95 7.81
CA PHE A 22 -4.96 -4.68 8.02
C PHE A 22 -6.38 -4.75 7.50
N SER A 23 -7.34 -4.41 8.35
CA SER A 23 -8.74 -4.25 8.00
C SER A 23 -9.16 -2.80 8.20
N GLY A 24 -9.68 -2.16 7.16
CA GLY A 24 -10.05 -0.75 7.19
C GLY A 24 -10.01 -0.08 5.83
N GLN A 25 -9.63 1.19 5.81
CA GLN A 25 -9.64 2.04 4.62
C GLN A 25 -8.28 2.73 4.44
N ILE A 26 -7.84 2.78 3.19
CA ILE A 26 -6.74 3.63 2.74
C ILE A 26 -7.33 4.51 1.64
N ILE A 27 -7.28 5.83 1.82
CA ILE A 27 -7.87 6.79 0.89
C ILE A 27 -6.76 7.66 0.34
N PHE A 28 -6.70 7.74 -0.99
CA PHE A 28 -5.81 8.63 -1.70
C PHE A 28 -6.63 9.77 -2.30
N ASP A 29 -6.34 11.01 -1.94
CA ASP A 29 -7.18 12.17 -2.32
C ASP A 29 -7.37 12.31 -3.85
N LYS A 30 -6.38 11.86 -4.63
CA LYS A 30 -6.37 11.92 -6.11
C LYS A 30 -7.19 10.83 -6.80
N TYR A 31 -7.63 9.80 -6.08
CA TYR A 31 -8.26 8.62 -6.68
C TYR A 31 -9.64 8.39 -6.07
N GLU A 32 -10.69 8.81 -6.78
CA GLU A 32 -12.08 8.81 -6.29
C GLU A 32 -12.60 7.41 -5.90
N PHE A 33 -12.18 6.36 -6.63
CA PHE A 33 -12.61 5.01 -6.29
C PHE A 33 -12.13 4.58 -4.89
N THR A 34 -10.98 5.06 -4.42
CA THR A 34 -10.48 4.75 -3.07
C THR A 34 -11.33 5.37 -1.96
N LYS A 35 -12.20 6.33 -2.29
CA LYS A 35 -13.15 6.97 -1.35
C LYS A 35 -14.49 6.24 -1.28
N THR A 36 -14.82 5.44 -2.29
CA THR A 36 -16.16 4.88 -2.49
C THR A 36 -16.20 3.36 -2.53
N TYR A 37 -15.06 2.72 -2.82
CA TYR A 37 -14.94 1.27 -2.88
C TYR A 37 -14.41 0.77 -1.52
N ASP A 38 -14.78 -0.46 -1.19
CA ASP A 38 -14.26 -1.14 -0.01
C ASP A 38 -12.87 -1.68 -0.29
N LEU A 39 -11.93 -1.44 0.62
CA LEU A 39 -10.61 -2.05 0.56
C LEU A 39 -10.72 -3.47 1.12
N ILE A 40 -10.34 -4.46 0.32
CA ILE A 40 -10.19 -5.83 0.80
C ILE A 40 -9.05 -5.86 1.82
N ASP A 41 -9.25 -6.59 2.92
CA ASP A 41 -8.25 -6.77 3.98
C ASP A 41 -6.87 -7.08 3.40
N ILE A 42 -5.90 -6.23 3.77
CA ILE A 42 -4.54 -6.35 3.29
C ILE A 42 -3.82 -7.39 4.15
N VAL A 43 -3.28 -8.43 3.53
CA VAL A 43 -2.44 -9.43 4.20
C VAL A 43 -0.98 -9.15 3.91
N PHE A 44 -0.17 -8.99 4.95
CA PHE A 44 1.27 -8.80 4.88
C PHE A 44 1.98 -10.14 5.07
N TYR A 45 2.43 -10.73 3.97
CA TYR A 45 3.02 -12.06 3.97
C TYR A 45 4.46 -12.04 4.52
N LYS A 46 4.71 -12.77 5.61
CA LYS A 46 6.01 -12.83 6.31
C LYS A 46 7.17 -13.38 5.47
N HIS A 47 6.87 -14.12 4.40
CA HIS A 47 7.87 -14.74 3.53
C HIS A 47 8.26 -13.87 2.33
N ILE A 48 7.59 -12.72 2.15
CA ILE A 48 7.94 -11.77 1.10
C ILE A 48 8.72 -10.64 1.76
N ASN A 49 9.96 -10.41 1.31
CA ASN A 49 10.79 -9.30 1.77
C ASN A 49 10.86 -8.23 0.67
N PRO A 50 10.49 -6.96 0.95
CA PRO A 50 9.91 -6.46 2.19
C PRO A 50 8.48 -6.95 2.34
N HIS A 51 8.00 -7.09 3.58
CA HIS A 51 6.63 -7.52 3.87
C HIS A 51 5.63 -6.61 3.15
N MET A 52 5.10 -7.08 2.03
CA MET A 52 4.19 -6.33 1.17
C MET A 52 2.78 -6.88 1.26
N GLY A 53 1.81 -6.00 1.07
CA GLY A 53 0.40 -6.34 0.94
C GLY A 53 -0.18 -5.76 -0.35
N ALA A 54 -1.09 -6.50 -0.97
CA ALA A 54 -1.82 -6.02 -2.14
C ALA A 54 -2.96 -5.08 -1.71
N MET A 55 -3.11 -3.97 -2.41
CA MET A 55 -4.25 -3.06 -2.27
C MET A 55 -5.26 -3.36 -3.37
N VAL A 56 -6.33 -4.05 -3.01
CA VAL A 56 -7.44 -4.37 -3.91
C VAL A 56 -8.71 -3.73 -3.40
N TYR A 57 -9.32 -2.89 -4.22
CA TYR A 57 -10.58 -2.24 -3.91
C TYR A 57 -11.73 -2.96 -4.61
N THR A 58 -12.90 -3.00 -4.00
CA THR A 58 -14.07 -3.66 -4.55
C THR A 58 -15.34 -2.85 -4.38
N THR A 59 -16.26 -3.03 -5.32
CA THR A 59 -17.62 -2.49 -5.25
C THR A 59 -18.55 -3.37 -6.09
N VAL A 60 -19.84 -3.07 -6.06
CA VAL A 60 -20.83 -3.66 -6.96
C VAL A 60 -21.43 -2.57 -7.82
N LYS A 61 -21.35 -2.71 -9.14
CA LYS A 61 -22.05 -1.82 -10.09
C LYS A 61 -22.95 -2.65 -10.99
N ASN A 62 -24.22 -2.25 -11.09
CA ASN A 62 -25.23 -2.95 -11.88
C ASN A 62 -25.36 -4.45 -11.55
N GLY A 63 -25.12 -4.83 -10.29
CA GLY A 63 -25.15 -6.22 -9.83
C GLY A 63 -23.88 -7.01 -10.09
N GLU A 64 -22.86 -6.43 -10.74
CA GLU A 64 -21.59 -7.08 -11.02
C GLU A 64 -20.49 -6.64 -10.04
N PRO A 65 -19.68 -7.57 -9.51
CA PRO A 65 -18.54 -7.23 -8.67
C PRO A 65 -17.43 -6.63 -9.52
N ILE A 66 -16.91 -5.48 -9.09
CA ILE A 66 -15.72 -4.86 -9.64
C ILE A 66 -14.57 -5.04 -8.66
N LEU A 67 -13.40 -5.40 -9.18
CA LEU A 67 -12.14 -5.48 -8.44
C LEU A 67 -11.11 -4.58 -9.11
N GLU A 68 -10.56 -3.65 -8.35
CA GLU A 68 -9.51 -2.74 -8.79
C GLU A 68 -8.23 -3.05 -8.00
N LEU A 69 -7.29 -3.75 -8.65
CA LEU A 69 -5.93 -3.91 -8.13
C LEU A 69 -5.19 -2.58 -8.29
N PHE A 70 -5.00 -1.86 -7.20
CA PHE A 70 -4.41 -0.53 -7.24
C PHE A 70 -2.89 -0.53 -7.05
N GLY A 71 -2.35 -1.56 -6.41
CA GLY A 71 -0.90 -1.71 -6.24
C GLY A 71 -0.53 -2.42 -4.95
N THR A 72 0.65 -2.10 -4.43
CA THR A 72 1.19 -2.71 -3.21
C THR A 72 1.49 -1.66 -2.15
N VAL A 73 1.30 -2.03 -0.89
CA VAL A 73 1.71 -1.26 0.28
C VAL A 73 2.78 -2.01 1.06
N TYR A 74 3.75 -1.25 1.56
CA TYR A 74 4.80 -1.68 2.46
C TYR A 74 4.67 -0.86 3.74
N ILE A 75 4.81 -1.50 4.89
CA ILE A 75 4.67 -0.84 6.20
C ILE A 75 5.85 -1.15 7.11
N SER A 76 6.23 -0.17 7.92
CA SER A 76 7.12 -0.35 9.08
C SER A 76 6.40 0.12 10.32
N GLY A 77 6.53 -0.64 11.41
CA GLY A 77 5.78 -0.39 12.64
C GLY A 77 4.28 -0.27 12.34
N ASP A 78 3.54 0.45 13.18
CA ASP A 78 2.07 0.56 13.10
C ASP A 78 1.63 1.59 12.06
N PHE A 79 2.10 1.43 10.81
CA PHE A 79 2.04 2.44 9.75
C PHE A 79 2.85 3.71 10.09
N ASP A 80 3.86 3.61 10.98
CA ASP A 80 4.77 4.72 11.31
C ASP A 80 5.48 5.25 10.06
N LYS A 81 5.82 4.33 9.15
CA LYS A 81 6.30 4.63 7.81
C LYS A 81 5.65 3.70 6.81
N VAL A 82 5.31 4.24 5.64
CA VAL A 82 4.70 3.49 4.56
C VAL A 82 5.31 3.85 3.22
N ALA A 83 5.34 2.86 2.33
CA ALA A 83 5.56 3.06 0.92
C ALA A 83 4.43 2.41 0.11
N PHE A 84 4.05 3.06 -0.98
CA PHE A 84 3.06 2.60 -1.93
C PHE A 84 3.70 2.56 -3.31
N SER A 85 3.47 1.45 -4.01
CA SER A 85 3.74 1.33 -5.44
C SER A 85 2.39 1.17 -6.12
N LEU A 86 1.94 2.23 -6.80
CA LEU A 86 0.62 2.31 -7.42
C LEU A 86 0.72 1.98 -8.91
N SER A 87 -0.20 1.14 -9.37
CA SER A 87 -0.40 0.83 -10.78
C SER A 87 -1.63 1.58 -11.26
N GLU A 88 -1.42 2.70 -11.95
CA GLU A 88 -2.52 3.52 -12.49
C GLU A 88 -3.27 2.86 -13.66
N LYS A 89 -2.73 1.74 -14.18
CA LYS A 89 -3.35 0.92 -15.22
C LYS A 89 -3.14 -0.56 -14.92
N HIS A 90 -4.18 -1.36 -15.15
CA HIS A 90 -4.11 -2.79 -14.97
C HIS A 90 -3.08 -3.42 -15.94
N GLY A 91 -2.21 -4.29 -15.45
CA GLY A 91 -1.15 -4.93 -16.23
C GLY A 91 0.07 -4.04 -16.54
N VAL A 92 0.14 -2.83 -16.00
CA VAL A 92 1.29 -1.93 -16.14
C VAL A 92 2.10 -1.93 -14.84
N GLU A 93 3.42 -1.95 -14.98
CA GLU A 93 4.32 -1.80 -13.83
C GLU A 93 3.98 -0.54 -13.03
N PRO A 94 4.10 -0.59 -11.69
CA PRO A 94 3.81 0.57 -10.85
C PRO A 94 4.63 1.80 -11.28
N ASN A 95 3.95 2.81 -11.79
CA ASN A 95 4.57 4.04 -12.30
C ASN A 95 4.62 5.15 -11.23
N THR A 96 3.85 5.01 -10.16
CA THR A 96 3.75 6.01 -9.09
C THR A 96 4.20 5.41 -7.77
N LYS A 97 5.25 5.97 -7.18
CA LYS A 97 5.75 5.61 -5.85
C LYS A 97 5.46 6.74 -4.86
N ILE A 98 4.86 6.40 -3.71
CA ILE A 98 4.57 7.35 -2.65
C ILE A 98 5.16 6.83 -1.34
N SER A 99 5.87 7.68 -0.61
CA SER A 99 6.34 7.37 0.75
C SER A 99 5.80 8.40 1.72
N ALA A 100 5.40 7.95 2.91
CA ALA A 100 4.81 8.80 3.94
C ALA A 100 5.19 8.34 5.35
N PRO A 101 5.16 9.25 6.35
CA PRO A 101 4.99 10.69 6.20
C PRO A 101 6.26 11.35 5.63
N ALA A 102 6.12 12.24 4.64
CA ALA A 102 7.24 12.96 4.05
C ALA A 102 6.85 14.41 3.77
N GLU A 103 7.69 15.36 4.18
CA GLU A 103 7.45 16.78 3.91
C GLU A 103 8.15 17.24 2.64
N ASN A 104 9.25 16.58 2.29
CA ASN A 104 10.05 16.87 1.12
C ASN A 104 10.52 15.57 0.41
N TYR A 105 11.28 15.74 -0.66
CA TYR A 105 11.80 14.64 -1.46
C TYR A 105 12.76 13.73 -0.68
N ASP A 106 13.67 14.33 0.07
CA ASP A 106 14.73 13.60 0.77
C ASP A 106 14.15 12.74 1.90
N ASP A 107 13.10 13.23 2.57
CA ASP A 107 12.31 12.44 3.51
C ASP A 107 11.68 11.22 2.81
N ALA A 108 11.01 11.46 1.68
CA ALA A 108 10.36 10.40 0.91
C ALA A 108 11.37 9.36 0.41
N LEU A 109 12.55 9.80 -0.04
CA LEU A 109 13.64 8.94 -0.48
C LEU A 109 14.25 8.15 0.68
N SER A 110 14.36 8.76 1.86
CA SER A 110 14.88 8.09 3.05
C SER A 110 13.92 7.00 3.55
N ILE A 111 12.61 7.24 3.46
CA ILE A 111 11.59 6.25 3.80
C ILE A 111 11.55 5.12 2.76
N SER A 112 11.59 5.44 1.47
CA SER A 112 11.55 4.41 0.42
C SER A 112 12.70 3.42 0.54
N LYS A 113 13.88 3.89 0.95
CA LYS A 113 15.06 3.06 1.18
C LYS A 113 14.86 1.94 2.21
N ILE A 114 13.97 2.13 3.18
CA ILE A 114 13.61 1.10 4.18
C ILE A 114 12.97 -0.12 3.53
N PHE A 115 12.32 0.08 2.37
CA PHE A 115 11.54 -0.92 1.66
C PHE A 115 12.18 -1.34 0.33
N THR A 116 13.42 -0.92 0.04
CA THR A 116 14.21 -1.54 -1.02
C THR A 116 14.89 -2.79 -0.47
N VAL A 117 14.78 -3.88 -1.19
CA VAL A 117 15.65 -5.04 -0.97
C VAL A 117 17.04 -4.64 -1.44
N ASP A 118 18.06 -4.83 -0.61
CA ASP A 118 19.44 -4.80 -1.09
C ASP A 118 19.63 -5.97 -2.06
N ASP A 119 19.53 -5.71 -3.37
CA ASP A 119 19.80 -6.69 -4.44
C ASP A 119 21.27 -7.19 -4.46
N ASN A 120 22.11 -6.74 -3.53
CA ASN A 120 23.56 -7.02 -3.46
C ASN A 120 23.96 -8.16 -2.52
N LYS A 121 23.06 -9.09 -2.18
CA LYS A 121 23.44 -10.36 -1.54
C LYS A 121 22.85 -11.57 -2.28
N SER A 122 23.23 -11.68 -3.55
CA SER A 122 23.27 -12.99 -4.21
C SER A 122 24.66 -13.59 -3.95
N ASN A 123 24.70 -14.66 -3.16
CA ASN A 123 25.88 -15.50 -2.92
C ASN A 123 26.40 -16.13 -4.22
#